data_AF-A0A8T4SDY7-F1
#
_entry.id   AF-A0A8T4SDY7-F1
#
_cell.length_a   1.000
_cell.length_b   1.000
_cell.length_c   1.000
_cell.angle_alpha   90.00
_cell.angle_beta   90.00
_cell.angle_gamma   90.00
#
_symmetry.space_group_name_H-M   'P 1'
#
loop_
_entity.id
_entity.type
_entity.pdbx_description
1 polymer ?
#
loop_
_entity_poly.entity_id
_entity_poly.type
_entity_poly.pdbx_seq_one_letter_code
_entity_poly.pdbx_strand_id
1 'polypeptide(L)'
;MWIINIIDKSKRQIHLSHEHWKHIHKHPESGEYFLERVKETLRKPDKIIQFEFDVQVHFYFRYYKDRREYLFISVKYLNGMDL
;
A
#
# COMPACT_ATOMS: atom_id res chain seq x y z
N MET A 1 2.05 16.59 6.71
CA MET A 1 0.70 16.02 6.89
C MET A 1 0.66 14.62 6.29
N TRP A 2 0.08 13.65 6.99
CA TRP A 2 -0.11 12.28 6.51
C TRP A 2 -1.37 12.20 5.65
N ILE A 3 -1.28 11.57 4.49
CA ILE A 3 -2.44 11.34 3.61
C ILE A 3 -2.96 9.90 3.71
N ILE A 4 -2.08 8.98 4.13
CA ILE A 4 -2.44 7.63 4.56
C ILE A 4 -1.96 7.47 5.99
N ASN A 5 -2.87 7.05 6.86
CA ASN A 5 -2.61 6.54 8.20
C ASN A 5 -3.60 5.40 8.44
N ILE A 6 -3.12 4.16 8.31
CA ILE A 6 -3.93 2.96 8.40
C ILE A 6 -3.19 1.89 9.20
N ILE A 7 -3.97 1.01 9.82
CA ILE A 7 -3.49 -0.24 10.39
C ILE A 7 -3.80 -1.34 9.36
N ASP A 8 -2.79 -2.09 8.96
CA ASP A 8 -2.96 -3.20 8.03
C ASP A 8 -3.54 -4.46 8.72
N LYS A 9 -3.73 -5.52 7.93
CA LYS A 9 -4.26 -6.80 8.43
C LYS A 9 -3.34 -7.48 9.45
N SER A 10 -2.04 -7.18 9.44
CA SER A 10 -1.05 -7.65 10.43
C SER A 10 -0.93 -6.74 11.65
N LYS A 11 -1.83 -5.77 11.82
CA LYS A 11 -1.84 -4.78 12.91
C LYS A 11 -0.66 -3.81 12.90
N ARG A 12 0.05 -3.69 11.78
CA ARG A 12 1.15 -2.73 11.63
C ARG A 12 0.64 -1.41 11.07
N GLN A 13 1.24 -0.32 11.51
CA GLN A 13 0.87 1.02 11.06
C GLN A 13 1.60 1.37 9.77
N ILE A 14 0.84 1.82 8.77
CA ILE A 14 1.36 2.29 7.48
C ILE A 14 1.06 3.78 7.35
N HIS A 15 2.10 4.55 7.08
CA HIS A 15 2.04 5.99 6.87
C HIS A 15 2.56 6.37 5.49
N LEU A 16 1.83 7.27 4.82
CA LEU A 16 2.31 7.95 3.64
C LEU A 16 2.15 9.46 3.81
N SER A 17 3.24 10.19 3.62
CA SER A 17 3.23 11.64 3.67
C SER A 17 2.64 12.21 2.38
N HIS A 18 2.12 13.43 2.44
CA HIS A 18 1.66 14.15 1.25
C HIS A 18 2.76 14.32 0.19
N GLU A 19 4.01 14.53 0.61
CA GLU A 19 5.16 14.69 -0.30
C GLU A 19 5.49 13.37 -1.04
N HIS A 20 5.49 12.24 -0.34
CA HIS A 20 5.65 10.94 -1.00
C HIS A 20 4.47 10.61 -1.92
N TRP A 21 3.25 10.98 -1.54
CA TRP A 21 2.09 10.82 -2.41
C TRP A 21 2.19 11.65 -3.68
N LYS A 22 2.64 12.91 -3.61
CA LYS A 22 2.91 13.73 -4.80
C LYS A 22 3.90 13.08 -5.76
N HIS A 23 4.89 12.36 -5.24
CA HIS A 23 5.84 11.62 -6.09
C HIS A 23 5.14 10.46 -6.81
N ILE A 24 4.34 9.68 -6.08
CA ILE A 24 3.58 8.53 -6.61
C ILE A 24 2.49 8.96 -7.60
N HIS A 25 1.78 10.06 -7.34
CA HIS A 25 0.66 10.54 -8.16
C HIS A 25 1.10 11.15 -9.51
N LYS A 26 2.40 11.26 -9.78
CA LYS A 26 2.89 11.73 -11.09
C LYS A 26 2.67 10.71 -12.22
N HIS A 27 2.28 9.48 -11.91
CA HIS A 27 2.04 8.45 -12.91
C HIS A 27 0.66 8.64 -13.59
N PRO A 28 0.55 8.59 -14.93
CA PRO A 28 -0.70 8.82 -15.68
C PRO A 28 -1.87 7.91 -15.29
N GLU A 29 -1.55 6.77 -14.70
CA GLU A 29 -2.44 5.69 -14.27
C GLU A 29 -3.06 5.98 -12.88
N SER A 30 -2.62 7.06 -12.23
CA SER A 30 -3.13 7.61 -10.98
C SER A 30 -4.40 8.44 -11.24
N GLY A 31 -5.48 7.78 -11.68
CA GLY A 31 -6.78 8.43 -11.79
C GLY A 31 -7.31 8.93 -10.43
N GLU A 32 -8.42 9.67 -10.46
CA GLU A 32 -9.06 10.31 -9.29
C GLU A 32 -9.25 9.39 -8.07
N TYR A 33 -9.48 8.09 -8.29
CA TYR A 33 -9.73 7.09 -7.24
C TYR A 33 -8.49 6.28 -6.84
N PHE A 34 -7.29 6.62 -7.35
CA PHE A 34 -6.09 5.83 -7.07
C PHE A 34 -5.73 5.79 -5.59
N LEU A 35 -5.87 6.92 -4.88
CA LEU A 35 -5.62 6.99 -3.44
C LEU A 35 -6.54 6.04 -2.65
N GLU A 36 -7.82 6.01 -3.00
CA GLU A 36 -8.79 5.16 -2.31
C GLU A 36 -8.52 3.67 -2.58
N ARG A 37 -8.12 3.31 -3.81
CA ARG A 37 -7.68 1.95 -4.14
C ARG A 37 -6.40 1.55 -3.41
N VAL A 38 -5.46 2.48 -3.23
CA VAL A 38 -4.26 2.23 -2.41
C VAL A 38 -4.66 1.93 -0.97
N LYS A 39 -5.51 2.78 -0.36
CA LYS A 39 -6.02 2.56 1.01
C LYS A 39 -6.78 1.24 1.13
N GLU A 40 -7.63 0.92 0.16
CA GLU A 40 -8.40 -0.32 0.15
C GLU A 40 -7.51 -1.55 0.07
N THR A 41 -6.53 -1.54 -0.84
CA THR A 41 -5.57 -2.64 -1.03
C THR A 41 -4.76 -2.91 0.24
N LEU A 42 -4.35 -1.86 0.96
CA LEU A 42 -3.61 -2.01 2.20
C LEU A 42 -4.49 -2.47 3.39
N ARG A 43 -5.78 -2.11 3.40
CA ARG A 43 -6.74 -2.54 4.44
C ARG A 43 -7.28 -3.95 4.22
N LYS A 44 -7.54 -4.31 2.96
CA LYS A 44 -8.22 -5.55 2.54
C LYS A 44 -7.49 -6.18 1.34
N PRO A 45 -6.22 -6.59 1.47
CA PRO A 45 -5.53 -7.27 0.38
C PRO A 45 -6.11 -8.67 0.15
N ASP A 46 -6.07 -9.12 -1.11
CA ASP A 46 -6.33 -10.52 -1.45
C ASP A 46 -5.14 -11.41 -1.04
N LYS A 47 -3.92 -10.86 -1.15
CA LYS A 47 -2.69 -11.55 -0.78
C LYS A 47 -1.67 -10.57 -0.20
N ILE A 48 -0.96 -11.02 0.84
CA ILE A 48 0.22 -10.37 1.39
C ILE A 48 1.39 -11.33 1.26
N ILE A 49 2.53 -10.88 0.73
CA ILE A 49 3.76 -11.68 0.59
C ILE A 49 4.90 -10.90 1.24
N GLN A 50 5.64 -11.52 2.15
CA GLN A 50 6.91 -10.96 2.63
C GLN A 50 7.98 -11.15 1.56
N PHE A 51 8.76 -10.10 1.28
CA PHE A 51 9.82 -10.17 0.29
C PHE A 51 11.00 -10.99 0.83
N GLU A 52 11.47 -11.96 0.05
CA GLU A 52 12.49 -12.92 0.50
C GLU A 52 13.86 -12.29 0.76
N PHE A 53 14.21 -11.22 0.05
CA PHE A 53 15.51 -10.54 0.20
C PHE A 53 15.50 -9.41 1.23
N ASP A 54 14.31 -8.94 1.67
CA ASP A 54 14.17 -7.94 2.74
C ASP A 54 12.89 -8.22 3.53
N VAL A 55 13.05 -8.81 4.72
CA VAL A 55 11.96 -9.18 5.62
C VAL A 55 11.11 -7.99 6.07
N GLN A 56 11.62 -6.76 5.93
CA GLN A 56 10.86 -5.54 6.23
C GLN A 56 9.92 -5.14 5.10
N VAL A 57 10.09 -5.71 3.91
CA VAL A 57 9.28 -5.40 2.73
C VAL A 57 8.15 -6.41 2.59
N HIS A 58 6.93 -5.89 2.47
CA HIS A 58 5.73 -6.68 2.26
C HIS A 58 4.99 -6.17 1.02
N PHE A 59 4.53 -7.11 0.22
CA PHE A 59 3.80 -6.89 -1.01
C PHE A 59 2.31 -7.14 -0.80
N TYR A 60 1.51 -6.14 -1.12
CA TYR A 60 0.05 -6.18 -1.04
C TYR A 60 -0.52 -6.28 -2.44
N PHE A 61 -1.38 -7.28 -2.66
CA PHE A 61 -2.05 -7.50 -3.94
C PHE A 61 -3.56 -7.43 -3.76
N ARG A 62 -4.23 -6.74 -4.69
CA ARG A 62 -5.69 -6.77 -4.80
C ARG A 62 -6.14 -6.72 -6.26
N TYR A 63 -7.09 -7.57 -6.62
CA TYR A 63 -7.73 -7.59 -7.93
C TYR A 63 -8.97 -6.71 -7.97
N TYR A 64 -9.03 -5.79 -8.94
CA TYR A 64 -10.18 -4.93 -9.20
C TYR A 64 -10.97 -5.46 -10.38
N LYS A 65 -12.06 -6.19 -10.10
CA LYS A 65 -12.88 -6.88 -11.12
C LYS A 65 -13.44 -5.93 -12.18
N ASP A 66 -13.83 -4.73 -11.78
CA ASP A 66 -14.37 -3.66 -12.62
C ASP A 66 -13.35 -3.19 -13.68
N ARG A 67 -12.06 -3.26 -13.36
CA ARG A 67 -10.95 -2.86 -14.23
C ARG A 67 -10.18 -4.01 -14.84
N ARG A 68 -10.44 -5.23 -14.37
CA ARG A 68 -9.71 -6.45 -14.72
C ARG A 68 -8.19 -6.32 -14.51
N GLU A 69 -7.78 -5.60 -13.47
CA GLU A 69 -6.38 -5.33 -13.17
C GLU A 69 -6.02 -5.67 -11.72
N TYR A 70 -4.74 -5.95 -11.48
CA TYR A 70 -4.19 -6.10 -10.13
C TYR A 70 -3.51 -4.80 -9.70
N LEU A 71 -3.80 -4.34 -8.49
CA LEU A 71 -2.99 -3.33 -7.84
C LEU A 71 -1.97 -4.03 -6.93
N PHE A 72 -0.71 -3.76 -7.20
CA PHE A 72 0.44 -4.18 -6.41
C PHE A 72 0.98 -2.98 -5.63
N ILE A 73 1.22 -3.15 -4.33
CA ILE A 73 1.82 -2.13 -3.47
C ILE A 73 2.94 -2.75 -2.66
N SER A 74 4.13 -2.17 -2.74
CA SER A 74 5.28 -2.51 -1.90
C SER A 74 5.34 -1.58 -0.70
N VAL A 75 5.40 -2.15 0.50
CA VAL A 75 5.49 -1.43 1.78
C VAL A 75 6.73 -1.90 2.50
N LYS A 76 7.63 -0.97 2.85
CA LYS A 76 8.77 -1.22 3.73
C LYS A 76 8.48 -0.71 5.13
N TYR A 77 8.47 -1.59 6.12
CA TYR A 77 8.34 -1.21 7.53
C TYR A 77 9.70 -0.78 8.07
N LEU A 78 9.82 0.49 8.42
CA LEU A 78 11.09 1.05 8.93
C LEU A 78 11.36 0.69 10.39
N ASN A 79 10.33 0.26 11.13
CA ASN A 79 10.42 -0.06 12.54
C ASN A 79 10.02 -1.53 12.71
N GLY A 80 11.02 -2.43 12.77
CA GLY A 80 10.81 -3.88 12.92
C GLY A 80 10.35 -4.32 14.32
N MET A 81 9.58 -3.50 15.04
CA MET A 81 8.99 -3.91 16.31
C MET A 81 7.52 -4.21 16.08
N ASP A 82 7.20 -5.50 15.97
CA ASP A 82 5.85 -5.98 16.22
C ASP A 82 5.43 -5.47 17.61
N LEU A 83 4.28 -4.79 17.69
CA LEU A 83 3.61 -4.43 18.95
C LEU A 83 2.97 -5.67 19.58
#